data_AF-A0A0D0AR30-F1
#
_entry.id   AF-A0A0D0AR30-F1
#
_cell.length_a   1.000
_cell.length_b   1.000
_cell.length_c   1.000
_cell.angle_alpha   90.00
_cell.angle_beta   90.00
_cell.angle_gamma   90.00
#
_symmetry.space_group_name_H-M   'P 1'
#
loop_
_entity.id
_entity.type
_entity.pdbx_description
1 polymer ?
#
loop_
_entity_poly.entity_id
_entity_poly.type
_entity_poly.pdbx_seq_one_letter_code
_entity_poly.pdbx_strand_id
1 'polypeptide(L)'
;MPKCHSSSESRQEDEKQRNRAQKAIINLKKEVEELRKTSRDHENAAKKAEEDSVKKQQELDQALEEIMNWVPKAIINAHRKQDTYYRLLRKANLQIMKYQKQLNIPESTFWIDEADLITEQPQEEEVKDISLILAQELRKVKKAVETMTIQAARVKLHQETPIQGRASKDSCVVDVAEKIPSLKEGCETNPLCLTASPLEHPLLYPPDARDIEWFKPAFRFLNVDLSGPYTTLLSHWIELKRLNKWQNSGCLSNVNWPQELTTWIQYSRYDRKHIIICPGDIKQFSDTVWTWWSSLQPMWQKTGTDGRPLPVMICKDDWEPLDQCGTNGWLSILACIHWWGESLKTVKDEAEKQKKMGDWLLLIKDVSEMLEGLIRYKQKLI
;
A
#
# COMPACT_ATOMS: atom_id res chain seq x y z
N MET A 1 -71.45 56.19 49.57
CA MET A 1 -69.99 56.30 49.80
C MET A 1 -69.32 55.02 49.30
N PRO A 2 -68.62 55.05 48.15
CA PRO A 2 -67.89 53.88 47.68
C PRO A 2 -66.52 53.83 48.36
N LYS A 3 -66.23 52.68 49.00
CA LYS A 3 -65.01 52.42 49.77
C LYS A 3 -63.81 52.22 48.84
N CYS A 4 -62.75 52.97 49.11
CA CYS A 4 -61.42 52.88 48.51
C CYS A 4 -60.70 51.54 48.86
N HIS A 5 -61.13 50.40 48.31
CA HIS A 5 -60.48 49.09 48.55
C HIS A 5 -59.70 48.51 47.34
N SER A 6 -59.75 49.12 46.14
CA SER A 6 -59.02 48.59 44.97
C SER A 6 -57.51 48.88 44.97
N SER A 7 -57.04 49.83 45.80
CA SER A 7 -55.63 50.26 45.77
C SER A 7 -54.68 49.37 46.59
N SER A 8 -55.19 48.54 47.51
CA SER A 8 -54.35 47.68 48.37
C SER A 8 -54.00 46.35 47.71
N GLU A 9 -54.94 45.72 46.98
CA GLU A 9 -54.69 44.44 46.29
C GLU A 9 -53.73 44.60 45.11
N SER A 10 -53.84 45.69 44.35
CA SER A 10 -52.90 46.01 43.26
C SER A 10 -51.45 46.13 43.75
N ARG A 11 -51.24 46.77 44.91
CA ARG A 11 -49.89 46.91 45.50
C ARG A 11 -49.29 45.57 45.94
N GLN A 12 -50.13 44.63 46.38
CA GLN A 12 -49.68 43.34 46.87
C GLN A 12 -49.25 42.40 45.73
N GLU A 13 -49.92 42.46 44.58
CA GLU A 13 -49.49 41.70 43.38
C GLU A 13 -48.22 42.31 42.75
N ASP A 14 -48.10 43.65 42.72
CA ASP A 14 -46.88 44.34 42.27
C ASP A 14 -45.65 43.94 43.10
N GLU A 15 -45.81 43.83 44.43
CA GLU A 15 -44.73 43.42 45.33
C GLU A 15 -44.34 41.94 45.15
N LYS A 16 -45.32 41.06 44.93
CA LYS A 16 -45.08 39.66 44.60
C LYS A 16 -44.37 39.50 43.26
N GLN A 17 -44.74 40.29 42.26
CA GLN A 17 -44.09 40.31 40.95
C GLN A 17 -42.67 40.85 41.06
N ARG A 18 -42.43 41.88 41.88
CA ARG A 18 -41.10 42.41 42.19
C ARG A 18 -40.21 41.36 42.87
N ASN A 19 -40.74 40.62 43.84
CA ASN A 19 -40.01 39.55 44.54
C ASN A 19 -39.65 38.39 43.60
N ARG A 20 -40.56 38.01 42.68
CA ARG A 20 -40.27 37.02 41.64
C ARG A 20 -39.18 37.50 40.69
N ALA A 21 -39.25 38.76 40.24
CA ALA A 21 -38.23 39.35 39.38
C ALA A 21 -36.86 39.42 40.08
N GLN A 22 -36.82 39.80 41.35
CA GLN A 22 -35.59 39.80 42.14
C GLN A 22 -34.97 38.41 42.27
N LYS A 23 -35.79 37.38 42.54
CA LYS A 23 -35.32 35.99 42.59
C LYS A 23 -34.78 35.52 41.25
N ALA A 24 -35.43 35.88 40.14
CA ALA A 24 -34.95 35.57 38.79
C ALA A 24 -33.61 36.27 38.49
N ILE A 25 -33.46 37.54 38.85
CA ILE A 25 -32.20 38.28 38.68
C ILE A 25 -31.07 37.63 39.48
N ILE A 26 -31.31 37.20 40.72
CA ILE A 26 -30.30 36.52 41.54
C ILE A 26 -29.87 35.20 40.90
N ASN A 27 -30.83 34.39 40.42
CA ASN A 27 -30.53 33.14 39.73
C ASN A 27 -29.71 33.37 38.46
N LEU A 28 -30.12 34.32 37.61
CA LEU A 28 -29.39 34.66 36.39
C LEU A 28 -27.97 35.18 36.69
N LYS A 29 -27.79 35.98 37.75
CA LYS A 29 -26.45 36.41 38.18
C LYS A 29 -25.56 35.23 38.57
N LYS A 30 -26.11 34.23 39.25
CA LYS A 30 -25.38 33.01 39.62
C LYS A 30 -25.00 32.22 38.37
N GLU A 31 -25.92 32.05 37.44
CA GLU A 31 -25.69 31.33 36.18
C GLU A 31 -24.63 32.01 35.31
N VAL A 32 -24.66 33.35 35.21
CA VAL A 32 -23.63 34.13 34.49
C VAL A 32 -22.25 33.95 35.13
N GLU A 33 -22.15 33.87 36.46
CA GLU A 33 -20.84 33.66 37.11
C GLU A 33 -20.31 32.24 36.90
N GLU A 34 -21.18 31.22 36.93
CA GLU A 34 -20.79 29.85 36.59
C GLU A 34 -20.34 29.74 35.13
N LEU A 35 -21.05 30.36 34.18
CA LEU A 35 -20.65 30.38 32.77
C LEU A 35 -19.32 31.10 32.55
N ARG A 36 -19.04 32.18 33.29
CA ARG A 36 -17.73 32.84 33.26
C ARG A 36 -16.63 31.95 33.80
N LYS A 37 -16.91 31.18 34.84
CA LYS A 37 -15.94 30.22 35.40
C LYS A 37 -15.63 29.11 34.41
N THR A 38 -16.65 28.47 33.82
CA THR A 38 -16.43 27.41 32.82
C THR A 38 -15.72 27.93 31.58
N SER A 39 -16.03 29.15 31.13
CA SER A 39 -15.31 29.80 30.02
C SER A 39 -13.82 29.98 30.32
N ARG A 40 -13.45 30.40 31.55
CA ARG A 40 -12.04 30.53 31.97
C ARG A 40 -11.35 29.17 32.01
N ASP A 41 -12.02 28.14 32.52
CA ASP A 41 -11.45 26.79 32.60
C ASP A 41 -11.20 26.21 31.20
N HIS A 42 -12.12 26.43 30.25
CA HIS A 42 -11.93 26.04 28.85
C HIS A 42 -10.78 26.79 28.17
N GLU A 43 -10.64 28.10 28.40
CA GLU A 43 -9.53 28.88 27.84
C GLU A 43 -8.17 28.38 28.36
N ASN A 44 -8.08 28.07 29.65
CA ASN A 44 -6.86 27.51 30.26
C ASN A 44 -6.54 26.12 29.70
N ALA A 45 -7.54 25.27 29.51
CA ALA A 45 -7.36 23.95 28.89
C ALA A 45 -6.89 24.07 27.43
N ALA A 46 -7.42 25.02 26.67
CA ALA A 46 -7.01 25.29 25.30
C ALA A 46 -5.55 25.76 25.22
N LYS A 47 -5.14 26.71 26.07
CA LYS A 47 -3.74 27.18 26.16
C LYS A 47 -2.78 26.04 26.49
N LYS A 48 -3.14 25.20 27.47
CA LYS A 48 -2.33 24.02 27.82
C LYS A 48 -2.20 23.04 26.65
N ALA A 49 -3.28 22.78 25.93
CA ALA A 49 -3.25 21.90 24.76
C ALA A 49 -2.39 22.46 23.62
N GLU A 50 -2.39 23.78 23.43
CA GLU A 50 -1.54 24.48 22.48
C GLU A 50 -0.05 24.37 22.85
N GLU A 51 0.29 24.62 24.13
CA GLU A 51 1.65 24.45 24.66
C GLU A 51 2.16 23.01 24.48
N ASP A 52 1.33 22.01 24.81
CA ASP A 52 1.65 20.59 24.63
C ASP A 52 1.87 20.24 23.14
N SER A 53 1.09 20.83 22.23
CA SER A 53 1.25 20.64 20.80
C SER A 53 2.55 21.25 20.27
N VAL A 54 2.89 22.47 20.71
CA VAL A 54 4.15 23.14 20.34
C VAL A 54 5.35 22.34 20.82
N LYS A 55 5.31 21.82 22.06
CA LYS A 55 6.37 20.99 22.60
C LYS A 55 6.58 19.71 21.78
N LYS A 56 5.51 19.02 21.41
CA LYS A 56 5.60 17.82 20.55
C LYS A 56 6.18 18.12 19.18
N GLN A 57 5.85 19.29 18.61
CA GLN A 57 6.44 19.71 17.34
C GLN A 57 7.95 19.91 17.46
N GLN A 58 8.41 20.53 18.55
CA GLN A 58 9.85 20.71 18.82
C GLN A 58 10.58 19.38 19.00
N GLU A 59 9.98 18.42 19.72
CA GLU A 59 10.54 17.07 19.88
C GLU A 59 10.66 16.34 18.54
N LEU A 60 9.66 16.48 17.66
CA LEU A 60 9.67 15.91 16.31
C LEU A 60 10.76 16.53 15.43
N ASP A 61 10.89 17.86 15.46
CA ASP A 61 11.90 18.59 14.69
C ASP A 61 13.33 18.22 15.15
N GLN A 62 13.54 18.07 16.46
CA GLN A 62 14.80 17.60 17.01
C GLN A 62 15.14 16.17 16.56
N ALA A 63 14.17 15.24 16.64
CA ALA A 63 14.38 13.86 16.20
C ALA A 63 14.71 13.78 14.71
N LEU A 64 14.06 14.62 13.88
CA LEU A 64 14.35 14.68 12.45
C LEU A 64 15.79 15.16 12.19
N GLU A 65 16.25 16.19 12.90
CA GLU A 65 17.61 16.70 12.79
C GLU A 65 18.66 15.66 13.21
N GLU A 66 18.39 14.88 14.25
CA GLU A 66 19.25 13.76 14.66
C GLU A 66 19.36 12.69 13.56
N ILE A 67 18.24 12.32 12.94
CA ILE A 67 18.20 11.35 11.83
C ILE A 67 18.97 11.88 10.63
N MET A 68 18.74 13.14 10.23
CA MET A 68 19.42 13.74 9.08
C MET A 68 20.94 13.82 9.28
N ASN A 69 21.40 13.98 10.52
CA ASN A 69 22.83 14.01 10.83
C ASN A 69 23.46 12.61 10.96
N TRP A 70 22.70 11.62 11.44
CA TRP A 70 23.20 10.27 11.68
C TRP A 70 23.25 9.41 10.41
N VAL A 71 22.19 9.44 9.59
CA VAL A 71 22.05 8.55 8.43
C VAL A 71 23.20 8.70 7.43
N PRO A 72 23.58 9.91 6.98
CA PRO A 72 24.70 10.08 6.05
C PRO A 72 26.02 9.56 6.62
N LYS A 73 26.27 9.80 7.92
CA LYS A 73 27.48 9.30 8.61
C LYS A 73 27.50 7.78 8.67
N ALA A 74 26.36 7.14 8.94
CA ALA A 74 26.22 5.70 8.98
C ALA A 74 26.51 5.08 7.60
N ILE A 75 25.96 5.68 6.52
CA ILE A 75 26.18 5.25 5.13
C ILE A 75 27.66 5.35 4.76
N ILE A 76 28.30 6.50 5.00
CA ILE A 76 29.73 6.70 4.71
C ILE A 76 30.59 5.70 5.48
N ASN A 77 30.29 5.44 6.76
CA ASN A 77 31.01 4.48 7.56
C ASN A 77 30.83 3.03 7.06
N ALA A 78 29.65 2.67 6.58
CA ALA A 78 29.39 1.35 5.99
C ALA A 78 30.19 1.15 4.70
N HIS A 79 30.17 2.13 3.79
CA HIS A 79 30.96 2.08 2.55
C HIS A 79 32.46 1.98 2.84
N ARG A 80 32.99 2.81 3.76
CA ARG A 80 34.42 2.74 4.14
C ARG A 80 34.82 1.36 4.69
N LYS A 81 33.93 0.72 5.46
CA LYS A 81 34.17 -0.65 5.97
C LYS A 81 34.18 -1.66 4.84
N GLN A 82 33.20 -1.58 3.93
CA GLN A 82 33.11 -2.44 2.75
C GLN A 82 34.38 -2.33 1.89
N ASP A 83 34.82 -1.12 1.57
CA ASP A 83 36.05 -0.87 0.81
C ASP A 83 37.28 -1.46 1.50
N THR A 84 37.37 -1.34 2.82
CA THR A 84 38.45 -1.95 3.61
C THR A 84 38.46 -3.47 3.48
N TYR A 85 37.29 -4.13 3.55
CA TYR A 85 37.20 -5.57 3.37
C TYR A 85 37.60 -6.01 1.96
N TYR A 86 37.15 -5.30 0.92
CA TYR A 86 37.54 -5.60 -0.47
C TYR A 86 39.04 -5.44 -0.70
N ARG A 87 39.68 -4.41 -0.12
CA ARG A 87 41.14 -4.23 -0.18
C ARG A 87 41.88 -5.39 0.48
N LEU A 88 41.43 -5.83 1.66
CA LEU A 88 42.03 -6.96 2.37
C LEU A 88 41.86 -8.28 1.59
N LEU A 89 40.67 -8.52 1.04
CA LEU A 89 40.39 -9.70 0.22
C LEU A 89 41.27 -9.73 -1.04
N ARG A 90 41.40 -8.59 -1.74
CA ARG A 90 42.27 -8.45 -2.91
C ARG A 90 43.73 -8.75 -2.54
N LYS A 91 44.21 -8.23 -1.40
CA LYS A 91 45.57 -8.50 -0.90
C LYS A 91 45.79 -9.99 -0.56
N ALA A 92 44.81 -10.65 0.05
CA ALA A 92 44.87 -12.08 0.35
C ALA A 92 44.90 -12.92 -0.93
N ASN A 93 44.06 -12.60 -1.91
CA ASN A 93 44.04 -13.29 -3.20
C ASN A 93 45.38 -13.16 -3.95
N LEU A 94 46.00 -11.98 -3.93
CA LEU A 94 47.34 -11.79 -4.51
C LEU A 94 48.42 -12.65 -3.81
N GLN A 95 48.33 -12.82 -2.49
CA GLN A 95 49.24 -13.70 -1.77
C GLN A 95 49.02 -15.17 -2.15
N ILE A 96 47.76 -15.59 -2.27
CA ILE A 96 47.41 -16.95 -2.70
C ILE A 96 47.99 -17.24 -4.09
N MET A 97 47.80 -16.33 -5.05
CA MET A 97 48.38 -16.45 -6.40
C MET A 97 49.90 -16.59 -6.36
N LYS A 98 50.58 -15.77 -5.54
CA LYS A 98 52.05 -15.85 -5.37
C LYS A 98 52.48 -17.24 -4.87
N TYR A 99 51.77 -17.82 -3.91
CA TYR A 99 52.09 -19.16 -3.38
C TYR A 99 51.75 -20.27 -4.38
N GLN A 100 50.62 -20.18 -5.09
CA GLN A 100 50.25 -21.15 -6.14
C GLN A 100 51.32 -21.22 -7.23
N LYS A 101 51.82 -20.06 -7.66
CA LYS A 101 52.92 -19.96 -8.62
C LYS A 101 54.22 -20.60 -8.11
N GLN A 102 54.54 -20.41 -6.83
CA GLN A 102 55.71 -21.04 -6.20
C GLN A 102 55.59 -22.57 -6.10
N LEU A 103 54.35 -23.08 -6.00
CA LEU A 103 54.05 -24.50 -5.86
C LEU A 103 53.74 -25.21 -7.19
N ASN A 104 53.80 -24.49 -8.31
CA ASN A 104 53.49 -24.99 -9.65
C ASN A 104 52.09 -25.64 -9.76
N ILE A 105 51.13 -25.11 -8.99
CA ILE A 105 49.72 -25.52 -9.01
C ILE A 105 49.06 -24.79 -10.20
N PRO A 106 48.29 -25.49 -11.06
CA PRO A 106 47.58 -24.84 -12.17
C PRO A 106 46.67 -23.72 -11.66
N GLU A 107 46.78 -22.55 -12.27
CA GLU A 107 45.93 -21.40 -11.93
C GLU A 107 44.45 -21.77 -12.11
N SER A 108 43.69 -21.60 -11.03
CA SER A 108 42.24 -21.73 -11.06
C SER A 108 41.68 -20.59 -11.90
N THR A 109 40.95 -20.91 -12.97
CA THR A 109 40.36 -19.96 -13.94
C THR A 109 39.21 -19.12 -13.39
N PHE A 110 38.93 -19.24 -12.10
CA PHE A 110 38.06 -18.33 -11.37
C PHE A 110 38.95 -17.22 -10.82
N TRP A 111 38.65 -15.95 -11.12
CA TRP A 111 39.02 -14.70 -10.41
C TRP A 111 39.58 -13.61 -11.34
N ILE A 112 38.70 -12.63 -11.61
CA ILE A 112 38.88 -11.20 -11.93
C ILE A 112 40.07 -10.85 -12.83
N ASP A 113 39.75 -10.38 -14.04
CA ASP A 113 40.69 -9.91 -15.05
C ASP A 113 41.76 -8.97 -14.49
N GLU A 114 43.00 -9.28 -14.86
CA GLU A 114 44.19 -8.47 -14.58
C GLU A 114 44.14 -7.08 -15.25
N ALA A 115 43.10 -6.79 -16.04
CA ALA A 115 42.82 -5.49 -16.65
C ALA A 115 42.39 -4.41 -15.64
N ASP A 116 41.93 -4.77 -14.43
CA ASP A 116 41.62 -3.83 -13.33
C ASP A 116 42.89 -3.30 -12.61
N LEU A 117 44.06 -3.43 -13.25
CA LEU A 117 45.35 -2.91 -12.78
C LEU A 117 45.70 -1.50 -13.27
N ILE A 118 44.84 -0.86 -14.08
CA ILE A 118 45.07 0.54 -14.46
C ILE A 118 44.64 1.45 -13.30
N THR A 119 45.65 1.83 -12.53
CA THR A 119 45.79 3.03 -11.69
C THR A 119 44.54 3.92 -11.56
N GLU A 120 43.62 3.57 -10.66
CA GLU A 120 42.78 4.58 -10.03
C GLU A 120 43.64 5.34 -9.01
N GLN A 121 44.31 6.39 -9.49
CA GLN A 121 44.44 7.57 -8.64
C GLN A 121 43.04 7.98 -8.18
N PRO A 122 42.89 8.56 -6.97
CA PRO A 122 41.61 9.08 -6.52
C PRO A 122 41.20 10.25 -7.43
N GLN A 123 40.60 9.93 -8.57
CA GLN A 123 39.71 10.83 -9.26
C GLN A 123 38.51 10.89 -8.32
N GLU A 124 38.29 12.07 -7.74
CA GLU A 124 36.98 12.48 -7.26
C GLU A 124 36.04 12.48 -8.47
N GLU A 125 35.72 11.30 -8.99
CA GLU A 125 34.62 11.16 -9.93
C GLU A 125 33.38 11.53 -9.14
N GLU A 126 32.71 12.55 -9.64
CA GLU A 126 31.47 13.14 -9.19
C GLU A 126 30.36 12.08 -9.30
N VAL A 127 30.44 11.03 -8.47
CA VAL A 127 29.33 10.12 -8.18
C VAL A 127 28.25 11.06 -7.69
N LYS A 128 27.27 11.35 -8.55
CA LYS A 128 26.10 12.16 -8.20
C LYS A 128 25.59 11.64 -6.87
N ASP A 129 25.93 12.40 -5.83
CA ASP A 129 26.03 11.88 -4.49
C ASP A 129 24.64 11.36 -4.13
N ILE A 130 24.52 10.05 -3.93
CA ILE A 130 23.24 9.44 -3.56
C ILE A 130 22.70 10.16 -2.30
N SER A 131 23.61 10.69 -1.46
CA SER A 131 23.30 11.58 -0.35
C SER A 131 22.62 12.89 -0.79
N LEU A 132 23.01 13.49 -1.92
CA LEU A 132 22.38 14.67 -2.51
C LEU A 132 20.98 14.35 -3.05
N ILE A 133 20.81 13.20 -3.71
CA ILE A 133 19.50 12.74 -4.21
C ILE A 133 18.55 12.50 -3.03
N LEU A 134 19.00 11.77 -2.01
CA LEU A 134 18.22 11.51 -0.80
C LEU A 134 17.90 12.81 -0.03
N ALA A 135 18.85 13.74 0.08
CA ALA A 135 18.64 15.04 0.70
C ALA A 135 17.67 15.94 -0.09
N GLN A 136 17.57 15.77 -1.42
CA GLN A 136 16.58 16.46 -2.25
C GLN A 136 15.18 15.86 -2.07
N GLU A 137 15.06 14.54 -2.05
CA GLU A 137 13.78 13.86 -1.83
C GLU A 137 13.22 14.13 -0.42
N LEU A 138 14.07 14.10 0.61
CA LEU A 138 13.66 14.46 1.97
C LEU A 138 13.19 15.92 2.08
N ARG A 139 13.83 16.85 1.36
CA ARG A 139 13.38 18.25 1.29
C ARG A 139 12.04 18.41 0.59
N LYS A 140 11.73 17.58 -0.42
CA LYS A 140 10.42 17.56 -1.09
C LYS A 140 9.33 17.06 -0.14
N VAL A 141 9.59 15.99 0.61
CA VAL A 141 8.66 15.45 1.61
C VAL A 141 8.38 16.47 2.72
N LYS A 142 9.42 17.14 3.24
CA LYS A 142 9.25 18.20 4.25
C LYS A 142 8.34 19.33 3.77
N LYS A 143 8.55 19.83 2.55
CA LYS A 143 7.69 20.87 1.95
C LYS A 143 6.25 20.40 1.78
N ALA A 144 6.04 19.16 1.34
CA ALA A 144 4.70 18.59 1.17
C ALA A 144 3.93 18.55 2.50
N VAL A 145 4.59 18.13 3.57
CA VAL A 145 4.01 18.10 4.92
C VAL A 145 3.67 19.52 5.41
N GLU A 146 4.56 20.49 5.26
CA GLU A 146 4.28 21.90 5.61
C GLU A 146 3.06 22.45 4.85
N THR A 147 2.93 22.18 3.55
CA THR A 147 1.76 22.58 2.77
C THR A 147 0.47 21.92 3.22
N MET A 148 0.49 20.63 3.59
CA MET A 148 -0.69 19.92 4.09
C MET A 148 -1.15 20.47 5.45
N THR A 149 -0.22 20.84 6.33
CA THR A 149 -0.51 21.44 7.63
C THR A 149 -1.15 22.83 7.49
N ILE A 150 -0.66 23.65 6.56
CA ILE A 150 -1.26 24.96 6.24
C ILE A 150 -2.67 24.80 5.65
N GLN A 151 -2.88 23.81 4.77
CA GLN A 151 -4.19 23.52 4.19
C GLN A 151 -5.20 23.07 5.26
N ALA A 152 -4.78 22.21 6.20
CA ALA A 152 -5.62 21.74 7.30
C ALA A 152 -6.00 22.86 8.28
N ALA A 153 -5.08 23.79 8.56
CA ALA A 153 -5.38 24.99 9.36
C ALA A 153 -6.39 25.92 8.67
N ARG A 154 -6.34 26.01 7.33
CA ARG A 154 -7.24 26.85 6.53
C ARG A 154 -8.67 26.30 6.45
N VAL A 155 -8.83 24.97 6.45
CA VAL A 155 -10.15 24.30 6.49
C VAL A 155 -10.84 24.52 7.84
N LYS A 156 -10.10 24.60 8.95
CA LYS A 156 -10.67 24.93 10.27
C LYS A 156 -11.22 26.35 10.38
N LEU A 157 -10.65 27.33 9.65
CA LEU A 157 -11.09 28.73 9.71
C LEU A 157 -12.41 29.01 8.95
N HIS A 158 -12.88 28.11 8.09
CA HIS A 158 -14.12 28.30 7.30
C HIS A 158 -15.36 27.62 7.86
N GLN A 159 -15.28 26.90 8.97
CA GLN A 159 -16.44 26.25 9.60
C GLN A 159 -17.09 27.07 10.72
N GLU A 160 -16.52 28.22 11.09
CA GLU A 160 -17.09 29.12 12.10
C GLU A 160 -17.63 30.41 11.44
N THR A 161 -18.77 30.31 10.75
CA THR A 161 -19.62 31.48 10.50
C THR A 161 -21.05 31.22 11.03
N PRO A 162 -21.70 32.19 11.69
CA PRO A 162 -22.96 31.93 12.39
C PRO A 162 -24.14 31.89 11.41
N ILE A 163 -24.89 30.79 11.44
CA ILE A 163 -26.17 30.65 10.75
C ILE A 163 -27.20 31.55 11.46
N GLN A 164 -27.59 32.63 10.80
CA GLN A 164 -28.68 33.50 11.22
C GLN A 164 -30.00 32.93 10.69
N GLY A 165 -30.91 32.62 11.62
CA GLY A 165 -32.17 31.95 11.34
C GLY A 165 -33.14 32.76 10.47
N ARG A 166 -33.84 32.05 9.59
CA ARG A 166 -35.17 32.45 9.10
C ARG A 166 -36.08 31.23 9.05
N ALA A 167 -37.19 31.34 9.77
CA ALA A 167 -38.33 30.46 9.65
C ALA A 167 -39.06 30.72 8.33
N SER A 168 -39.49 29.66 7.64
CA SER A 168 -40.66 29.69 6.77
C SER A 168 -41.31 28.32 6.75
N LYS A 169 -42.59 28.32 7.09
CA LYS A 169 -43.56 27.26 6.84
C LYS A 169 -43.92 27.23 5.35
N ASP A 170 -44.32 26.05 4.91
CA ASP A 170 -45.27 25.71 3.83
C ASP A 170 -44.70 24.51 3.05
N SER A 171 -45.25 23.30 3.26
CA SER A 171 -46.42 22.77 2.57
C SER A 171 -46.16 22.61 1.06
N CYS A 172 -45.87 21.38 0.63
CA CYS A 172 -46.75 20.61 -0.26
C CYS A 172 -46.13 19.26 -0.60
N VAL A 173 -46.94 18.22 -0.38
CA VAL A 173 -46.76 16.85 -0.84
C VAL A 173 -47.08 16.81 -2.34
N VAL A 174 -46.15 16.30 -3.16
CA VAL A 174 -46.49 15.73 -4.47
C VAL A 174 -45.57 14.55 -4.75
N ASP A 175 -46.17 13.36 -4.71
CA ASP A 175 -45.65 12.13 -5.28
C ASP A 175 -45.45 12.29 -6.80
N VAL A 176 -44.25 12.01 -7.29
CA VAL A 176 -44.02 11.71 -8.70
C VAL A 176 -43.16 10.45 -8.79
N ALA A 177 -43.85 9.33 -8.98
CA ALA A 177 -43.27 8.08 -9.44
C ALA A 177 -42.93 8.23 -10.92
N GLU A 178 -41.64 8.32 -11.25
CA GLU A 178 -41.16 8.17 -12.61
C GLU A 178 -40.68 6.74 -12.88
N LYS A 179 -41.39 6.15 -13.85
CA LYS A 179 -41.22 4.83 -14.44
C LYS A 179 -40.27 4.94 -15.64
N ILE A 180 -39.36 3.96 -15.74
CA ILE A 180 -38.95 3.22 -16.98
C ILE A 180 -37.96 3.99 -17.90
N PRO A 181 -36.93 3.34 -18.54
CA PRO A 181 -37.04 2.03 -19.18
C PRO A 181 -35.96 0.97 -18.94
N SER A 182 -36.47 -0.27 -18.91
CA SER A 182 -35.77 -1.51 -19.25
C SER A 182 -35.15 -1.43 -20.65
N LEU A 183 -33.84 -1.62 -20.73
CA LEU A 183 -33.13 -1.75 -21.99
C LEU A 183 -32.69 -3.21 -22.19
N LYS A 184 -33.51 -3.88 -23.01
CA LYS A 184 -33.26 -5.03 -23.90
C LYS A 184 -32.04 -5.91 -23.58
N GLU A 185 -32.36 -7.10 -23.07
CA GLU A 185 -31.61 -8.34 -23.30
C GLU A 185 -31.30 -8.53 -24.79
N GLY A 186 -30.04 -8.83 -25.07
CA GLY A 186 -29.55 -9.05 -26.42
C GLY A 186 -28.03 -9.08 -26.44
N CYS A 187 -27.41 -9.96 -25.63
CA CYS A 187 -26.03 -10.36 -25.86
C CYS A 187 -26.06 -11.87 -26.02
N GLU A 188 -25.94 -12.30 -27.27
CA GLU A 188 -25.84 -13.68 -27.69
C GLU A 188 -24.75 -14.38 -26.88
N THR A 189 -25.20 -15.30 -26.03
CA THR A 189 -24.33 -16.29 -25.40
C THR A 189 -23.79 -17.18 -26.50
N ASN A 190 -22.53 -16.97 -26.90
CA ASN A 190 -21.70 -18.04 -27.44
C ASN A 190 -21.21 -18.88 -26.26
N PRO A 191 -21.71 -20.11 -26.05
CA PRO A 191 -21.22 -20.96 -25.00
C PRO A 191 -20.04 -21.75 -25.57
N LEU A 192 -18.85 -21.14 -25.61
CA LEU A 192 -17.64 -21.95 -25.43
C LEU A 192 -17.54 -22.27 -23.94
N CYS A 193 -18.39 -23.21 -23.55
CA CYS A 193 -18.34 -23.89 -22.27
C CYS A 193 -17.03 -24.69 -22.26
N LEU A 194 -15.97 -24.09 -21.75
CA LEU A 194 -14.83 -24.84 -21.22
C LEU A 194 -15.36 -25.57 -19.98
N THR A 195 -16.02 -26.70 -20.19
CA THR A 195 -16.15 -27.72 -19.14
C THR A 195 -14.73 -28.25 -18.91
N ALA A 196 -13.96 -27.52 -18.12
CA ALA A 196 -12.62 -27.91 -17.75
C ALA A 196 -12.73 -29.15 -16.85
N SER A 197 -12.42 -30.31 -17.40
CA SER A 197 -11.91 -31.42 -16.60
C SER A 197 -10.82 -30.86 -15.67
N PRO A 198 -10.70 -31.35 -14.42
CA PRO A 198 -9.63 -30.92 -13.53
C PRO A 198 -8.29 -31.02 -14.27
N LEU A 199 -7.60 -29.89 -14.44
CA LEU A 199 -6.27 -29.88 -15.05
C LEU A 199 -5.35 -30.71 -14.15
N GLU A 200 -4.83 -31.82 -14.68
CA GLU A 200 -3.91 -32.68 -13.95
C GLU A 200 -2.53 -32.00 -13.85
N HIS A 201 -1.98 -31.94 -12.64
CA HIS A 201 -0.59 -31.55 -12.39
C HIS A 201 0.32 -32.76 -12.65
N PRO A 202 1.54 -32.58 -13.20
CA PRO A 202 2.14 -31.32 -13.63
C PRO A 202 1.64 -30.87 -14.99
N LEU A 203 1.59 -29.55 -15.21
CA LEU A 203 1.33 -29.02 -16.54
C LEU A 203 2.45 -29.41 -17.49
N LEU A 204 2.10 -29.71 -18.74
CA LEU A 204 3.08 -29.98 -19.79
C LEU A 204 3.77 -28.68 -20.23
N TYR A 205 5.08 -28.78 -20.50
CA TYR A 205 5.82 -27.64 -21.03
C TYR A 205 5.27 -27.24 -22.42
N PRO A 206 4.90 -25.97 -22.64
CA PRO A 206 4.34 -25.52 -23.92
C PRO A 206 5.35 -25.72 -25.07
N PRO A 207 5.02 -26.50 -26.11
CA PRO A 207 5.95 -26.75 -27.23
C PRO A 207 6.37 -25.47 -27.97
N ASP A 208 5.48 -24.49 -28.01
CA ASP A 208 5.66 -23.17 -28.63
C ASP A 208 6.55 -22.21 -27.81
N ALA A 209 6.94 -22.59 -26.58
CA ALA A 209 7.88 -21.85 -25.73
C ALA A 209 9.29 -22.48 -25.70
N ARG A 210 9.60 -23.43 -26.60
CA ARG A 210 10.86 -24.20 -26.58
C ARG A 210 12.11 -23.32 -26.62
N ASP A 211 12.08 -22.28 -27.44
CA ASP A 211 13.24 -21.41 -27.69
C ASP A 211 13.21 -20.13 -26.83
N ILE A 212 12.30 -20.08 -25.84
CA ILE A 212 12.14 -18.92 -24.95
C ILE A 212 12.96 -19.15 -23.68
N GLU A 213 14.20 -18.65 -23.67
CA GLU A 213 15.19 -18.91 -22.61
C GLU A 213 14.70 -18.55 -21.20
N TRP A 214 14.06 -17.40 -21.03
CA TRP A 214 13.61 -16.91 -19.73
C TRP A 214 12.42 -17.71 -19.17
N PHE A 215 11.60 -18.28 -20.05
CA PHE A 215 10.34 -18.93 -19.67
C PHE A 215 10.58 -20.30 -19.03
N LYS A 216 11.56 -21.04 -19.54
CA LYS A 216 11.90 -22.38 -19.03
C LYS A 216 12.17 -22.43 -17.52
N PRO A 217 13.07 -21.60 -16.95
CA PRO A 217 13.28 -21.58 -15.50
C PRO A 217 12.05 -21.05 -14.74
N ALA A 218 11.32 -20.08 -15.30
CA ALA A 218 10.10 -19.55 -14.67
C ALA A 218 8.99 -20.60 -14.56
N PHE A 219 8.72 -21.33 -15.65
CA PHE A 219 7.75 -22.42 -15.68
C PHE A 219 8.14 -23.54 -14.71
N ARG A 220 9.42 -23.96 -14.71
CA ARG A 220 9.90 -24.98 -13.78
C ARG A 220 9.72 -24.57 -12.32
N PHE A 221 9.95 -23.29 -12.01
CA PHE A 221 9.76 -22.75 -10.67
C PHE A 221 8.29 -22.72 -10.26
N LEU A 222 7.36 -22.37 -11.16
CA LEU A 222 5.94 -22.24 -10.84
C LEU A 222 5.14 -23.55 -10.95
N ASN A 223 5.57 -24.51 -11.77
CA ASN A 223 4.84 -25.77 -12.04
C ASN A 223 5.03 -26.78 -10.89
N VAL A 224 4.39 -26.47 -9.77
CA VAL A 224 4.39 -27.25 -8.52
C VAL A 224 2.97 -27.59 -8.10
N ASP A 225 2.82 -28.69 -7.37
CA ASP A 225 1.53 -29.15 -6.87
C ASP A 225 1.18 -28.43 -5.55
N LEU A 226 0.36 -27.39 -5.68
CA LEU A 226 -0.16 -26.59 -4.57
C LEU A 226 -1.68 -26.74 -4.42
N SER A 227 -2.42 -26.62 -5.52
CA SER A 227 -3.87 -26.88 -5.57
C SER A 227 -4.39 -26.84 -7.02
N GLY A 228 -5.56 -27.43 -7.28
CA GLY A 228 -6.23 -27.33 -8.59
C GLY A 228 -6.49 -25.89 -9.06
N PRO A 229 -6.98 -24.97 -8.20
CA PRO A 229 -7.10 -23.56 -8.55
C PRO A 229 -5.76 -22.91 -8.94
N TYR A 230 -4.67 -23.24 -8.25
CA TYR A 230 -3.33 -22.74 -8.59
C TYR A 230 -2.86 -23.25 -9.97
N THR A 231 -3.05 -24.54 -10.25
CA THR A 231 -2.74 -25.13 -11.57
C THR A 231 -3.54 -24.46 -12.69
N THR A 232 -4.81 -24.14 -12.43
CA THR A 232 -5.67 -23.40 -13.37
C THR A 232 -5.15 -21.99 -13.62
N LEU A 233 -4.79 -21.26 -12.55
CA LEU A 233 -4.17 -19.95 -12.66
C LEU A 233 -2.88 -19.98 -13.49
N LEU A 234 -2.03 -20.99 -13.29
CA LEU A 234 -0.81 -21.17 -14.06
C LEU A 234 -1.09 -21.42 -15.54
N SER A 235 -2.15 -22.18 -15.86
CA SER A 235 -2.57 -22.40 -17.25
C SER A 235 -3.02 -21.11 -17.94
N HIS A 236 -3.75 -20.24 -17.25
CA HIS A 236 -4.15 -18.94 -17.76
C HIS A 236 -2.92 -18.03 -17.99
N TRP A 237 -1.92 -18.09 -17.12
CA TRP A 237 -0.69 -17.34 -17.32
C TRP A 237 0.06 -17.77 -18.58
N ILE A 238 0.13 -19.08 -18.85
CA ILE A 238 0.72 -19.61 -20.08
C ILE A 238 -0.02 -19.06 -21.31
N GLU A 239 -1.35 -19.04 -21.28
CA GLU A 239 -2.16 -18.50 -22.36
C GLU A 239 -1.93 -17.00 -22.57
N LEU A 240 -1.86 -16.21 -21.49
CA LEU A 240 -1.49 -14.80 -21.58
C LEU A 240 -0.10 -14.62 -22.22
N LYS A 241 0.87 -15.46 -21.87
CA LYS A 241 2.22 -15.38 -22.47
C LYS A 241 2.22 -15.75 -23.96
N ARG A 242 1.40 -16.71 -24.37
CA ARG A 242 1.19 -17.06 -25.78
C ARG A 242 0.60 -15.90 -26.57
N LEU A 243 -0.46 -15.26 -26.05
CA LEU A 243 -1.06 -14.07 -26.68
C LEU A 243 -0.06 -12.91 -26.82
N ASN A 244 0.83 -12.77 -25.85
CA ASN A 244 1.90 -11.76 -25.87
C ASN A 244 3.16 -12.22 -26.63
N LYS A 245 3.09 -13.32 -27.40
CA LYS A 245 4.21 -13.86 -28.20
C LYS A 245 5.48 -14.04 -27.37
N TRP A 246 5.34 -14.43 -26.11
CA TRP A 246 6.44 -14.68 -25.18
C TRP A 246 7.36 -13.47 -24.93
N GLN A 247 6.89 -12.25 -25.22
CA GLN A 247 7.63 -11.03 -24.98
C GLN A 247 8.01 -10.89 -23.50
N ASN A 248 9.18 -10.30 -23.25
CA ASN A 248 9.72 -10.07 -21.91
C ASN A 248 9.93 -8.57 -21.67
N SER A 249 8.88 -7.78 -21.88
CA SER A 249 8.90 -6.32 -21.69
C SER A 249 7.77 -5.88 -20.75
N GLY A 250 8.06 -4.92 -19.89
CA GLY A 250 7.09 -4.38 -18.93
C GLY A 250 7.31 -4.86 -17.50
N CYS A 251 6.78 -4.07 -16.57
CA CYS A 251 6.94 -4.27 -15.15
C CYS A 251 5.65 -3.79 -14.49
N LEU A 252 5.13 -4.57 -13.54
CA LEU A 252 4.07 -4.07 -12.67
C LEU A 252 4.63 -2.98 -11.76
N SER A 253 3.76 -2.12 -11.24
CA SER A 253 4.13 -1.11 -10.27
C SER A 253 4.82 -1.76 -9.06
N ASN A 254 5.93 -1.18 -8.61
CA ASN A 254 6.65 -1.61 -7.40
C ASN A 254 6.07 -0.99 -6.12
N VAL A 255 5.01 -0.20 -6.22
CA VAL A 255 4.34 0.45 -5.08
C VAL A 255 3.76 -0.64 -4.16
N ASN A 256 4.27 -0.70 -2.94
CA ASN A 256 3.89 -1.65 -1.89
C ASN A 256 4.24 -3.13 -2.16
N TRP A 257 5.08 -3.44 -3.15
CA TRP A 257 5.43 -4.84 -3.42
C TRP A 257 6.23 -5.49 -2.26
N PRO A 258 6.16 -6.82 -2.07
CA PRO A 258 6.87 -7.48 -0.97
C PRO A 258 8.40 -7.37 -1.08
N GLN A 259 9.10 -7.25 0.06
CA GLN A 259 10.56 -7.18 0.10
C GLN A 259 11.22 -8.48 -0.38
N GLU A 260 10.53 -9.60 -0.21
CA GLU A 260 10.92 -10.92 -0.71
C GLU A 260 11.02 -10.92 -2.24
N LEU A 261 10.13 -10.20 -2.91
CA LEU A 261 10.18 -10.06 -4.36
C LEU A 261 11.39 -9.23 -4.81
N THR A 262 11.69 -8.13 -4.10
CA THR A 262 12.91 -7.33 -4.33
C THR A 262 14.16 -8.20 -4.18
N THR A 263 14.22 -8.97 -3.09
CA THR A 263 15.32 -9.91 -2.82
C THR A 263 15.43 -10.93 -3.95
N TRP A 264 14.33 -11.58 -4.31
CA TRP A 264 14.31 -12.59 -5.36
C TRP A 264 14.83 -12.05 -6.70
N ILE A 265 14.37 -10.88 -7.12
CA ILE A 265 14.84 -10.24 -8.36
C ILE A 265 16.33 -9.87 -8.28
N GLN A 266 16.78 -9.29 -7.17
CA GLN A 266 18.19 -8.91 -6.97
C GLN A 266 19.14 -10.11 -6.99
N TYR A 267 18.70 -11.27 -6.53
CA TYR A 267 19.49 -12.51 -6.49
C TYR A 267 19.32 -13.39 -7.73
N SER A 268 19.01 -12.78 -8.89
CA SER A 268 18.82 -13.48 -10.18
C SER A 268 17.70 -14.53 -10.16
N ARG A 269 16.70 -14.34 -9.30
CA ARG A 269 15.51 -15.19 -9.14
C ARG A 269 15.83 -16.62 -8.71
N TYR A 270 16.26 -17.44 -9.65
CA TYR A 270 16.34 -18.90 -9.50
C TYR A 270 17.71 -19.38 -9.03
N ASP A 271 18.77 -18.58 -9.22
CA ASP A 271 20.14 -19.10 -9.19
C ASP A 271 20.80 -19.08 -7.81
N ARG A 272 20.36 -18.20 -6.89
CA ARG A 272 21.17 -17.88 -5.70
C ARG A 272 20.44 -17.98 -4.37
N LYS A 273 19.13 -17.70 -4.31
CA LYS A 273 18.42 -17.63 -3.03
C LYS A 273 16.97 -18.11 -3.15
N HIS A 274 16.66 -19.19 -2.45
CA HIS A 274 15.28 -19.61 -2.24
C HIS A 274 14.63 -18.70 -1.20
N ILE A 275 13.52 -18.06 -1.59
CA ILE A 275 12.66 -17.33 -0.66
C ILE A 275 11.83 -18.36 0.10
N ILE A 276 11.86 -18.27 1.43
CA ILE A 276 11.06 -19.09 2.35
C ILE A 276 10.35 -18.13 3.28
N ILE A 277 9.01 -18.18 3.31
CA ILE A 277 8.21 -17.41 4.27
C ILE A 277 8.05 -18.26 5.53
N CYS A 278 8.53 -17.77 6.66
CA CYS A 278 8.42 -18.47 7.93
C CYS A 278 6.95 -18.53 8.39
N PRO A 279 6.50 -19.59 9.08
CA PRO A 279 5.11 -19.72 9.56
C PRO A 279 4.54 -18.51 10.31
N GLY A 280 5.39 -17.85 11.11
CA GLY A 280 5.05 -16.66 11.89
C GLY A 280 4.86 -15.40 11.04
N ASP A 281 5.50 -15.33 9.87
CA ASP A 281 5.51 -14.17 9.00
C ASP A 281 4.45 -14.25 7.89
N ILE A 282 3.81 -15.41 7.71
CA ILE A 282 2.81 -15.63 6.65
C ILE A 282 1.74 -14.55 6.65
N LYS A 283 1.28 -14.11 7.84
CA LYS A 283 0.22 -13.10 7.92
C LYS A 283 0.69 -11.72 7.45
N GLN A 284 1.89 -11.31 7.83
CA GLN A 284 2.47 -10.04 7.38
C GLN A 284 2.73 -10.08 5.87
N PHE A 285 3.26 -11.21 5.38
CA PHE A 285 3.48 -11.43 3.96
C PHE A 285 2.17 -11.38 3.17
N SER A 286 1.12 -12.08 3.62
CA SER A 286 -0.20 -12.07 2.96
C SER A 286 -0.80 -10.68 2.90
N ASP A 287 -0.73 -9.92 3.98
CA ASP A 287 -1.28 -8.55 4.03
C ASP A 287 -0.53 -7.62 3.06
N THR A 288 0.79 -7.81 2.94
CA THR A 288 1.63 -7.07 1.99
C THR A 288 1.30 -7.44 0.54
N VAL A 289 1.15 -8.74 0.25
CA VAL A 289 0.76 -9.23 -1.09
C VAL A 289 -0.62 -8.70 -1.48
N TRP A 290 -1.61 -8.72 -0.57
CA TRP A 290 -2.93 -8.14 -0.83
C TRP A 290 -2.85 -6.63 -1.07
N THR A 291 -2.09 -5.90 -0.26
CA THR A 291 -1.91 -4.45 -0.42
C THR A 291 -1.30 -4.10 -1.77
N TRP A 292 -0.31 -4.87 -2.20
CA TRP A 292 0.29 -4.73 -3.52
C TRP A 292 -0.68 -5.10 -4.64
N TRP A 293 -1.36 -6.24 -4.53
CA TRP A 293 -2.33 -6.66 -5.54
C TRP A 293 -3.45 -5.64 -5.72
N SER A 294 -3.98 -5.10 -4.62
CA SER A 294 -4.98 -4.03 -4.65
C SER A 294 -4.47 -2.75 -5.32
N SER A 295 -3.17 -2.40 -5.19
CA SER A 295 -2.59 -1.20 -5.82
C SER A 295 -2.39 -1.34 -7.33
N LEU A 296 -2.37 -2.58 -7.85
CA LEU A 296 -2.25 -2.89 -9.27
C LEU A 296 -3.59 -2.90 -10.00
N GLN A 297 -4.71 -2.93 -9.27
CA GLN A 297 -6.03 -3.06 -9.88
C GLN A 297 -6.37 -1.82 -10.72
N PRO A 298 -7.01 -2.00 -11.89
CA PRO A 298 -7.49 -0.88 -12.69
C PRO A 298 -8.50 0.00 -11.94
N MET A 299 -8.55 1.29 -12.28
CA MET A 299 -9.40 2.30 -11.63
C MET A 299 -10.91 1.96 -11.64
N TRP A 300 -11.35 1.13 -12.59
CA TRP A 300 -12.75 0.73 -12.70
C TRP A 300 -13.14 -0.40 -11.74
N GLN A 301 -12.16 -1.09 -11.17
CA GLN A 301 -12.41 -2.15 -10.20
C GLN A 301 -12.73 -1.53 -8.85
N LYS A 302 -13.89 -1.90 -8.32
CA LYS A 302 -14.32 -1.40 -7.01
C LYS A 302 -13.61 -2.16 -5.92
N THR A 303 -13.20 -1.44 -4.89
CA THR A 303 -12.63 -2.00 -3.66
C THR A 303 -13.73 -2.13 -2.61
N GLY A 304 -13.74 -3.26 -1.89
CA GLY A 304 -14.58 -3.49 -0.72
C GLY A 304 -14.13 -2.64 0.48
N THR A 305 -14.92 -2.69 1.55
CA THR A 305 -14.61 -1.98 2.81
C THR A 305 -13.34 -2.47 3.49
N ASP A 306 -12.84 -3.64 3.11
CA ASP A 306 -11.63 -4.28 3.60
C ASP A 306 -10.38 -3.96 2.75
N GLY A 307 -10.50 -3.08 1.74
CA GLY A 307 -9.39 -2.75 0.85
C GLY A 307 -9.10 -3.80 -0.22
N ARG A 308 -9.93 -4.85 -0.34
CA ARG A 308 -9.78 -5.92 -1.34
C ARG A 308 -10.65 -5.66 -2.57
N PRO A 309 -10.26 -6.16 -3.75
CA PRO A 309 -11.09 -6.00 -4.93
C PRO A 309 -12.43 -6.75 -4.77
N LEU A 310 -13.52 -6.14 -5.24
CA LEU A 310 -14.80 -6.82 -5.34
C LEU A 310 -14.82 -7.75 -6.57
N PRO A 311 -15.65 -8.81 -6.57
CA PRO A 311 -15.79 -9.70 -7.72
C PRO A 311 -16.07 -8.92 -9.01
N VAL A 312 -15.39 -9.33 -10.09
CA VAL A 312 -15.44 -8.62 -11.37
C VAL A 312 -16.85 -8.73 -11.98
N MET A 313 -17.64 -7.65 -11.90
CA MET A 313 -18.99 -7.63 -12.49
C MET A 313 -19.04 -7.00 -13.89
N ILE A 314 -18.13 -6.05 -14.18
CA ILE A 314 -18.07 -5.33 -15.46
C ILE A 314 -16.60 -5.04 -15.79
N CYS A 315 -16.08 -5.62 -16.86
CA CYS A 315 -14.78 -5.27 -17.42
C CYS A 315 -14.91 -3.98 -18.24
N LYS A 316 -14.05 -2.98 -18.02
CA LYS A 316 -13.86 -1.85 -18.94
C LYS A 316 -12.61 -2.06 -19.79
N ASP A 317 -12.38 -1.17 -20.74
CA ASP A 317 -11.28 -1.30 -21.72
C ASP A 317 -9.91 -0.84 -21.17
N ASP A 318 -9.84 -0.32 -19.95
CA ASP A 318 -8.60 0.15 -19.35
C ASP A 318 -7.86 -0.96 -18.59
N TRP A 319 -7.07 -1.74 -19.33
CA TRP A 319 -6.25 -2.84 -18.80
C TRP A 319 -4.76 -2.51 -18.68
N GLU A 320 -4.36 -1.29 -19.03
CA GLU A 320 -2.96 -0.86 -19.10
C GLU A 320 -2.13 -1.18 -17.83
N PRO A 321 -2.66 -1.01 -16.60
CA PRO A 321 -1.90 -1.33 -15.39
C PRO A 321 -1.51 -2.81 -15.27
N LEU A 322 -2.35 -3.71 -15.81
CA LEU A 322 -2.17 -5.16 -15.73
C LEU A 322 -1.61 -5.78 -17.01
N ASP A 323 -1.64 -5.06 -18.14
CA ASP A 323 -1.07 -5.51 -19.41
C ASP A 323 0.46 -5.37 -19.45
N GLN A 324 1.13 -6.07 -18.52
CA GLN A 324 2.58 -6.05 -18.36
C GLN A 324 3.16 -7.42 -18.72
N CYS A 325 3.87 -7.49 -19.84
CA CYS A 325 4.32 -8.74 -20.46
C CYS A 325 5.65 -9.28 -19.89
N GLY A 326 6.38 -8.51 -19.08
CA GLY A 326 7.73 -8.86 -18.67
C GLY A 326 7.85 -9.88 -17.55
N THR A 327 9.08 -10.26 -17.25
CA THR A 327 9.49 -11.11 -16.11
C THR A 327 9.23 -10.46 -14.76
N ASN A 328 9.09 -9.13 -14.71
CA ASN A 328 8.62 -8.41 -13.52
C ASN A 328 7.11 -8.12 -13.55
N GLY A 329 6.40 -8.66 -14.55
CA GLY A 329 4.95 -8.60 -14.66
C GLY A 329 4.26 -9.68 -13.83
N TRP A 330 3.29 -10.37 -14.43
CA TRP A 330 2.53 -11.46 -13.80
C TRP A 330 3.36 -12.57 -13.15
N LEU A 331 4.57 -12.82 -13.63
CA LEU A 331 5.50 -13.77 -12.99
C LEU A 331 5.78 -13.41 -11.53
N SER A 332 5.86 -12.11 -11.19
CA SER A 332 6.07 -11.63 -9.83
C SER A 332 4.89 -11.97 -8.92
N ILE A 333 3.65 -11.80 -9.40
CA ILE A 333 2.44 -12.15 -8.62
C ILE A 333 2.41 -13.65 -8.38
N LEU A 334 2.66 -14.45 -9.41
CA LEU A 334 2.69 -15.91 -9.31
C LEU A 334 3.79 -16.40 -8.36
N ALA A 335 4.95 -15.74 -8.35
CA ALA A 335 6.01 -16.05 -7.39
C ALA A 335 5.56 -15.81 -5.93
N CYS A 336 4.87 -14.70 -5.66
CA CYS A 336 4.30 -14.44 -4.34
C CYS A 336 3.25 -15.49 -3.93
N ILE A 337 2.34 -15.85 -4.84
CA ILE A 337 1.33 -16.89 -4.60
C ILE A 337 2.00 -18.24 -4.35
N HIS A 338 3.03 -18.58 -5.12
CA HIS A 338 3.82 -19.79 -4.96
C HIS A 338 4.47 -19.85 -3.57
N TRP A 339 5.20 -18.81 -3.15
CA TRP A 339 5.85 -18.79 -1.83
C TRP A 339 4.85 -18.87 -0.69
N TRP A 340 3.71 -18.18 -0.83
CA TRP A 340 2.63 -18.29 0.15
C TRP A 340 2.12 -19.74 0.21
N GLY A 341 1.79 -20.36 -0.91
CA GLY A 341 1.31 -21.74 -0.97
C GLY A 341 2.29 -22.75 -0.35
N GLU A 342 3.58 -22.64 -0.69
CA GLU A 342 4.64 -23.47 -0.09
C GLU A 342 4.75 -23.26 1.42
N SER A 343 4.64 -22.02 1.90
CA SER A 343 4.72 -21.73 3.34
C SER A 343 3.58 -22.36 4.14
N LEU A 344 2.40 -22.56 3.54
CA LEU A 344 1.26 -23.22 4.21
C LEU A 344 1.55 -24.69 4.56
N LYS A 345 2.45 -25.35 3.81
CA LYS A 345 2.89 -26.74 4.11
C LYS A 345 3.65 -26.84 5.43
N THR A 346 4.20 -25.72 5.90
CA THR A 346 5.02 -25.66 7.13
C THR A 346 4.21 -25.31 8.39
N VAL A 347 2.94 -24.92 8.24
CA VAL A 347 2.05 -24.60 9.37
C VAL A 347 1.56 -25.90 10.02
N LYS A 348 1.81 -26.04 11.32
CA LYS A 348 1.46 -27.25 12.09
C LYS A 348 0.03 -27.23 12.64
N ASP A 349 -0.49 -26.05 12.97
CA ASP A 349 -1.85 -25.89 13.47
C ASP A 349 -2.83 -25.95 12.29
N GLU A 350 -3.66 -27.00 12.24
CA GLU A 350 -4.58 -27.22 11.12
C GLU A 350 -5.68 -26.16 11.02
N ALA A 351 -6.13 -25.57 12.14
CA ALA A 351 -7.15 -24.52 12.11
C ALA A 351 -6.58 -23.21 11.56
N GLU A 352 -5.37 -22.84 11.99
CA GLU A 352 -4.64 -21.69 11.47
C GLU A 352 -4.27 -21.88 9.99
N LYS A 353 -3.81 -23.07 9.62
CA LYS A 353 -3.51 -23.45 8.24
C LYS A 353 -4.74 -23.35 7.35
N GLN A 354 -5.89 -23.87 7.78
CA GLN A 354 -7.13 -23.78 7.01
C GLN A 354 -7.56 -22.33 6.78
N LYS A 355 -7.43 -21.47 7.81
CA LYS A 355 -7.74 -20.04 7.70
C LYS A 355 -6.80 -19.33 6.72
N LYS A 356 -5.49 -19.54 6.84
CA LYS A 356 -4.48 -18.95 5.93
C LYS A 356 -4.63 -19.49 4.50
N MET A 357 -4.99 -20.77 4.35
CA MET A 357 -5.28 -21.38 3.05
C MET A 357 -6.53 -20.80 2.41
N GLY A 358 -7.57 -20.52 3.18
CA GLY A 358 -8.76 -19.82 2.69
C GLY A 358 -8.42 -18.45 2.11
N ASP A 359 -7.56 -17.68 2.80
CA ASP A 359 -7.13 -16.37 2.32
C ASP A 359 -6.25 -16.45 1.05
N TRP A 360 -5.36 -17.44 1.00
CA TRP A 360 -4.56 -17.73 -0.19
C TRP A 360 -5.41 -18.13 -1.40
N LEU A 361 -6.46 -18.95 -1.19
CA LEU A 361 -7.40 -19.32 -2.25
C LEU A 361 -8.25 -18.15 -2.74
N LEU A 362 -8.60 -17.19 -1.86
CA LEU A 362 -9.27 -15.96 -2.26
C LEU A 362 -8.39 -15.12 -3.18
N LEU A 363 -7.09 -15.01 -2.89
CA LEU A 363 -6.16 -14.30 -3.77
C LEU A 363 -6.06 -14.99 -5.13
N ILE A 364 -5.89 -16.32 -5.15
CA ILE A 364 -5.82 -17.09 -6.41
C ILE A 364 -7.08 -16.86 -7.25
N LYS A 365 -8.25 -16.89 -6.61
CA LYS A 365 -9.52 -16.66 -7.30
C LYS A 365 -9.56 -15.28 -7.96
N ASP A 366 -9.26 -14.23 -7.19
CA ASP A 366 -9.31 -12.85 -7.69
C ASP A 366 -8.29 -12.59 -8.82
N VAL A 367 -7.05 -13.06 -8.63
CA VAL A 367 -5.98 -13.00 -9.64
C VAL A 367 -6.36 -13.79 -10.90
N SER A 368 -7.02 -14.94 -10.76
CA SER A 368 -7.48 -15.75 -11.90
C SER A 368 -8.56 -15.04 -12.70
N GLU A 369 -9.55 -14.44 -12.03
CA GLU A 369 -10.64 -13.68 -12.67
C GLU A 369 -10.08 -12.49 -13.45
N MET A 370 -9.13 -11.76 -12.88
CA MET A 370 -8.47 -10.62 -13.54
C MET A 370 -7.61 -11.06 -14.73
N LEU A 371 -6.88 -12.15 -14.59
CA LEU A 371 -6.07 -12.71 -15.67
C LEU A 371 -6.94 -13.21 -16.83
N GLU A 372 -8.06 -13.86 -16.53
CA GLU A 372 -9.03 -14.29 -17.55
C GLU A 372 -9.67 -13.10 -18.26
N GLY A 373 -10.03 -12.05 -17.51
CA GLY A 373 -10.52 -10.79 -18.07
C GLY A 373 -9.52 -10.15 -19.06
N LEU A 374 -8.25 -10.12 -18.68
CA LEU A 374 -7.17 -9.60 -19.53
C LEU A 374 -6.96 -10.45 -20.80
N ILE A 375 -7.01 -11.78 -20.68
CA ILE A 375 -6.93 -12.71 -21.83
C ILE A 375 -8.07 -12.43 -22.81
N ARG A 376 -9.31 -12.33 -22.32
CA ARG A 376 -10.49 -12.02 -23.15
C ARG A 376 -10.37 -10.65 -23.81
N TYR A 377 -9.82 -9.65 -23.11
CA TYR A 377 -9.55 -8.33 -23.69
C TYR A 377 -8.55 -8.42 -24.84
N LYS A 378 -7.41 -9.10 -24.64
CA LYS A 378 -6.39 -9.25 -25.69
C LYS A 378 -6.88 -10.03 -26.90
N GLN A 379 -7.69 -11.07 -26.70
CA GLN A 379 -8.27 -11.84 -27.80
C GLN A 379 -9.20 -10.99 -28.69
N LYS A 380 -9.78 -9.91 -28.19
CA LYS A 380 -10.58 -8.96 -29.00
C LYS A 380 -9.74 -7.99 -29.83
N LEU A 381 -8.45 -7.85 -29.51
CA LEU A 381 -7.53 -6.93 -30.20
C LEU A 381 -6.75 -7.60 -31.34
N ILE A 382 -6.79 -8.93 -31.42
CA ILE A 382 -6.20 -9.76 -32.49
C ILE A 382 -7.29 -10.02 -33.52
#